data_AF-A0A2D9JEY9-F1
#
_entry.id   AF-A0A2D9JEY9-F1
#
_cell.length_a   1.000
_cell.length_b   1.000
_cell.length_c   1.000
_cell.angle_alpha   90.00
_cell.angle_beta   90.00
_cell.angle_gamma   90.00
#
_symmetry.space_group_name_H-M   'P 1'
#
loop_
_entity.id
_entity.type
_entity.pdbx_description
1 polymer ?
#
loop_
_entity_poly.entity_id
_entity_poly.type
_entity_poly.pdbx_seq_one_letter_code
_entity_poly.pdbx_strand_id
1 'polypeptide(L)' 'QTRAVDQFIARLRKAIEPSPAEPVHLLTVRDAGYRFVLEPETLEPETSAN' A
#
# COMPACT_ATOMS: atom_id res chain seq x y z
N GLN A 1 15.15 16.06 -0.18
CA GLN A 1 16.09 14.93 -0.01
C GLN A 1 15.27 13.74 0.49
N THR A 2 14.54 13.06 -0.41
CA THR A 2 13.62 11.94 -0.10
C THR A 2 14.00 10.66 -0.83
N ARG A 3 14.99 10.71 -1.75
CA ARG A 3 15.42 9.56 -2.56
C ARG A 3 15.81 8.34 -1.72
N ALA A 4 16.31 8.52 -0.50
CA ALA A 4 16.61 7.39 0.38
C ALA A 4 15.32 6.66 0.80
N VAL A 5 14.30 7.39 1.24
CA VAL A 5 13.03 6.82 1.71
C VAL A 5 12.31 6.09 0.57
N ASP A 6 12.22 6.72 -0.61
CA ASP A 6 11.55 6.11 -1.77
C ASP A 6 12.20 4.77 -2.16
N GLN A 7 13.53 4.67 -2.06
CA GLN A 7 14.26 3.44 -2.35
C GLN A 7 13.99 2.35 -1.31
N PHE A 8 13.85 2.70 -0.03
CA PHE A 8 13.44 1.75 1.00
C PHE A 8 11.99 1.31 0.81
N ILE A 9 11.08 2.21 0.49
CA ILE A 9 9.68 1.88 0.21
C ILE A 9 9.56 0.96 -1.00
N ALA A 10 10.31 1.21 -2.08
CA ALA A 10 10.34 0.32 -3.24
C ALA A 10 10.82 -1.09 -2.90
N ARG A 11 11.80 -1.22 -1.98
CA ARG A 11 12.28 -2.52 -1.49
C ARG A 11 11.26 -3.21 -0.59
N LEU A 12 10.60 -2.46 0.29
CA LEU A 12 9.55 -2.99 1.17
C LEU A 12 8.35 -3.49 0.37
N ARG A 13 7.89 -2.72 -0.62
CA ARG A 13 6.79 -3.13 -1.50
C ARG A 13 7.09 -4.45 -2.22
N LYS A 14 8.32 -4.63 -2.69
CA LYS A 14 8.74 -5.91 -3.31
C LYS A 14 8.74 -7.10 -2.35
N ALA A 15 8.88 -6.85 -1.04
CA ALA A 15 8.96 -7.90 -0.04
C ALA A 15 7.59 -8.31 0.53
N ILE A 16 6.67 -7.36 0.69
CA ILE A 16 5.40 -7.58 1.41
C ILE A 16 4.16 -7.45 0.53
N GLU A 17 4.23 -6.73 -0.59
CA GLU A 17 3.05 -6.53 -1.43
C GLU A 17 2.87 -7.73 -2.37
N PRO A 18 1.61 -8.16 -2.61
CA PRO A 18 1.31 -9.12 -3.66
C PRO A 18 1.73 -8.62 -5.05
N SER A 19 1.53 -7.33 -5.31
CA SER A 19 1.95 -6.65 -6.54
C SER A 19 2.62 -5.31 -6.19
N PRO A 20 3.92 -5.13 -6.45
CA PRO A 20 4.61 -3.87 -6.13
C PRO A 20 4.10 -2.64 -6.90
N ALA A 21 3.44 -2.86 -8.04
CA ALA A 21 2.82 -1.82 -8.86
C ALA A 21 1.43 -1.40 -8.34
N GLU A 22 0.78 -2.29 -7.58
CA GLU A 22 -0.55 -2.11 -7.00
C GLU A 22 -0.45 -2.36 -5.48
N PRO A 23 0.23 -1.46 -4.73
CA PRO A 23 0.44 -1.66 -3.31
C PRO A 23 -0.88 -1.55 -2.55
N VAL A 24 -1.14 -2.52 -1.67
CA VAL A 24 -2.34 -2.52 -0.81
C VAL A 24 -1.98 -2.25 0.65
N HIS A 25 -0.75 -2.52 1.08
CA HIS A 25 -0.28 -2.29 2.45
C HIS A 25 0.46 -0.96 2.62
N LEU A 26 1.31 -0.57 1.66
CA LEU A 26 2.13 0.64 1.71
C LEU A 26 1.65 1.66 0.67
N LEU A 27 0.67 2.47 1.05
CA LEU A 27 0.04 3.45 0.18
C LEU A 27 0.83 4.76 0.14
N THR A 28 0.93 5.37 -1.05
CA THR A 28 1.48 6.72 -1.20
C THR A 28 0.38 7.76 -0.93
N VAL A 29 0.60 8.64 0.03
CA VAL A 29 -0.26 9.81 0.28
C VAL A 29 0.45 11.03 -0.26
N ARG A 30 -0.14 11.66 -1.29
CA ARG A 30 0.43 12.88 -1.88
C ARG A 30 0.57 13.96 -0.80
N ASP A 31 1.73 14.61 -0.78
CA ASP A 31 2.10 15.68 0.16
C ASP A 31 2.17 15.29 1.65
N ALA A 32 1.95 14.01 1.98
CA ALA A 32 2.06 13.49 3.36
C ALA A 32 3.02 12.30 3.53
N GLY A 33 3.40 11.60 2.44
CA GLY A 33 4.36 10.51 2.46
C GLY A 33 3.73 9.14 2.25
N TYR A 34 3.90 8.23 3.21
CA TYR A 34 3.45 6.84 3.09
C TYR A 34 2.58 6.42 4.26
N ARG A 35 1.52 5.65 3.98
CA ARG A 35 0.64 5.05 4.98
C ARG A 35 0.80 3.54 4.93
N PHE A 36 0.95 2.92 6.10
CA PHE A 36 0.88 1.48 6.26
C PHE A 36 -0.54 1.06 6.64
N VAL A 37 -1.03 -0.01 6.02
CA VAL A 37 -2.31 -0.67 6.27
C VAL A 37 -2.00 -2.15 6.48
N LEU A 38 -2.33 -2.68 7.66
CA LEU A 38 -2.03 -4.08 8.02
C LEU A 38 -3.01 -5.04 7.34
N GLU A 39 -4.29 -4.69 7.35
CA GLU A 39 -5.38 -5.43 6.75
C GLU A 39 -6.00 -4.53 5.68
N PRO A 40 -5.60 -4.67 4.40
CA PRO A 40 -6.27 -3.95 3.33
C PRO A 40 -7.71 -4.45 3.28
N GLU A 41 -8.68 -3.54 3.14
CA GLU A 41 -10.06 -3.92 2.85
C GLU A 41 -10.05 -4.70 1.54
N THR A 42 -9.99 -6.03 1.64
CA THR A 42 -10.47 -6.89 0.58
C THR A 42 -11.93 -6.50 0.46
N LEU A 43 -12.25 -5.77 -0.61
CA LEU A 43 -13.61 -5.65 -1.11
C LEU A 43 -14.05 -7.07 -1.46
N GLU A 44 -14.35 -7.89 -0.45
CA GLU A 44 -15.43 -8.83 -0.58
C GLU A 44 -16.62 -7.91 -0.88
N PRO A 45 -17.20 -7.98 -2.08
CA PRO A 45 -18.44 -7.27 -2.32
C PRO A 45 -19.39 -7.87 -1.31
N GLU A 46 -19.61 -7.13 -0.22
CA GLU A 46 -20.59 -7.41 0.79
C GLU A 46 -21.89 -7.63 0.03
N THR A 47 -22.18 -8.91 -0.08
CA THR A 47 -23.19 -9.45 -0.94
C THR A 47 -24.50 -8.89 -0.45
N SER A 48 -25.17 -8.12 -1.31
CA SER A 48 -26.60 -8.25 -1.55
C SER A 48 -27.44 -8.59 -0.31
N ALA A 49 -27.78 -7.62 0.54
CA ALA A 49 -29.09 -7.49 1.21
C ALA A 49 -29.02 -6.52 2.39
N ASN A 50 -29.56 -5.32 2.19
CA ASN A 50 -30.63 -4.81 3.06
C ASN A 50 -31.53 -3.89 2.23
#